data_AF-A0A9E5YRP3-F1
#
_entry.id   AF-A0A9E5YRP3-F1
#
_cell.length_a   1.000
_cell.length_b   1.000
_cell.length_c   1.000
_cell.angle_alpha   90.00
_cell.angle_beta   90.00
_cell.angle_gamma   90.00
#
_symmetry.space_group_name_H-M   'P 1'
#
loop_
_entity.id
_entity.type
_entity.pdbx_description
1 polymer ?
#
loop_
_entity_poly.entity_id
_entity_poly.type
_entity_poly.pdbx_seq_one_letter_code
_entity_poly.pdbx_strand_id
1 'polypeptide(L)'
;MDANLWKIESLRLTNFVDDKFDPKNLERWLIDISGEQPIQINRTVSSFSGLSKLETSIVKLEWRQGRIDLIESADAPNIENNIGDFSTFSEHCEQRILKYFQMEDCPLLDRLALGVVLYLPVGSNEEGIRKISPLLKSVINIENSEDFKFRINWPVQSEIAGGIKINRLLSWTIGQVQILQINVQAGIAQKILPSIPPELQIRLEFDLSTDQKLDRKLSLDQQKEVVNYLIDIVNKVAESGEYGLKV
;
A
#
# COMPACT_ATOMS: atom_id res chain seq x y z
N MET A 1 5.34 10.41 17.79
CA MET A 1 4.46 9.28 18.15
C MET A 1 5.30 8.02 18.02
N ASP A 2 5.09 6.99 18.85
CA ASP A 2 5.79 5.72 18.62
C ASP A 2 5.26 5.09 17.33
N ALA A 3 6.13 4.93 16.33
CA ALA A 3 5.76 4.35 15.04
C ALA A 3 5.26 2.91 15.18
N ASN A 4 5.67 2.20 16.23
CA ASN A 4 5.25 0.81 16.47
C ASN A 4 3.78 0.67 16.89
N LEU A 5 3.07 1.78 17.11
CA LEU A 5 1.62 1.76 17.35
C LEU A 5 0.84 1.55 16.05
N TRP A 6 1.42 1.84 14.89
CA TRP A 6 0.79 1.62 13.60
C TRP A 6 0.66 0.13 13.30
N LYS A 7 -0.49 -0.25 12.75
CA LYS A 7 -0.72 -1.54 12.11
C LYS A 7 -0.65 -1.37 10.59
N ILE A 8 -0.19 -2.40 9.89
CA ILE A 8 -0.09 -2.40 8.44
C ILE A 8 -1.37 -3.02 7.85
N GLU A 9 -2.16 -2.22 7.14
CA GLU A 9 -3.37 -2.69 6.44
C GLU A 9 -3.00 -3.39 5.14
N SER A 10 -2.13 -2.75 4.35
CA SER A 10 -1.73 -3.27 3.04
C SER A 10 -0.44 -2.64 2.52
N LEU A 11 0.23 -3.40 1.65
CA LEU A 11 1.37 -2.99 0.84
C LEU A 11 1.03 -3.22 -0.63
N ARG A 12 1.44 -2.31 -1.50
CA ARG A 12 1.28 -2.43 -2.95
C ARG A 12 2.51 -1.93 -3.67
N LEU A 13 3.13 -2.78 -4.46
CA LEU A 13 4.06 -2.36 -5.51
C LEU A 13 3.29 -2.31 -6.84
N THR A 14 3.30 -1.16 -7.50
CA THR A 14 2.71 -0.97 -8.83
C THR A 14 3.80 -0.65 -9.84
N ASN A 15 3.82 -1.41 -10.92
CA ASN A 15 4.79 -1.29 -12.00
C ASN A 15 4.07 -1.09 -13.33
N PHE A 16 4.63 -0.23 -14.17
CA PHE A 16 4.14 0.00 -15.53
C PHE A 16 5.15 -0.58 -16.52
N VAL A 17 4.66 -1.50 -17.35
CA VAL A 17 5.42 -2.29 -18.32
C VAL A 17 4.96 -1.97 -19.73
N ASP A 18 5.86 -2.13 -20.70
CA ASP A 18 5.52 -1.90 -22.11
C ASP A 18 4.74 -3.08 -22.72
N ASP A 19 4.28 -2.89 -23.95
CA ASP A 19 3.51 -3.90 -24.70
C ASP A 19 4.32 -5.18 -25.04
N LYS A 20 5.63 -5.20 -24.76
CA LYS A 20 6.49 -6.37 -25.00
C LYS A 20 6.59 -7.28 -23.79
N PHE A 21 5.96 -6.92 -22.67
CA PHE A 21 5.94 -7.74 -21.47
C PHE A 21 5.25 -9.10 -21.70
N ASP A 22 5.93 -10.19 -21.37
CA ASP A 22 5.40 -11.55 -21.46
C ASP A 22 4.86 -12.02 -20.09
N PRO A 23 3.53 -12.16 -19.92
CA PRO A 23 2.93 -12.50 -18.63
C PRO A 23 3.06 -13.98 -18.26
N LYS A 24 3.74 -14.83 -19.07
CA LYS A 24 3.79 -16.28 -18.84
C LYS A 24 4.36 -16.67 -17.47
N ASN A 25 5.26 -15.86 -16.92
CA ASN A 25 5.94 -16.15 -15.65
C ASN A 25 5.17 -15.64 -14.41
N LEU A 26 4.07 -14.89 -14.56
CA LEU A 26 3.39 -14.25 -13.42
C LEU A 26 2.87 -15.23 -12.37
N GLU A 27 2.41 -16.41 -12.77
CA GLU A 27 1.99 -17.45 -11.82
C GLU A 27 3.16 -18.00 -11.01
N ARG A 28 4.30 -18.24 -11.66
CA ARG A 28 5.53 -18.64 -10.99
C ARG A 28 6.03 -17.53 -10.06
N TRP A 29 5.98 -16.28 -10.49
CA TRP A 29 6.32 -15.14 -9.63
C TRP A 29 5.45 -15.10 -8.38
N LEU A 30 4.13 -15.33 -8.50
CA LEU A 30 3.25 -15.37 -7.34
C LEU A 30 3.65 -16.49 -6.37
N ILE A 31 3.95 -17.68 -6.86
CA ILE A 31 4.45 -18.80 -6.04
C ILE A 31 5.76 -18.41 -5.35
N ASP A 32 6.73 -17.91 -6.11
CA ASP A 32 8.06 -17.57 -5.60
C ASP A 32 7.98 -16.43 -4.56
N ILE A 33 7.16 -15.40 -4.79
CA ILE A 33 7.00 -14.26 -3.87
C ILE A 33 6.25 -14.66 -2.60
N SER A 34 5.13 -15.37 -2.74
CA SER A 34 4.29 -15.76 -1.59
C SER A 34 4.88 -16.92 -0.78
N GLY A 35 5.64 -17.81 -1.42
CA GLY A 35 6.06 -19.09 -0.84
C GLY A 35 4.94 -20.15 -0.83
N GLU A 36 3.75 -19.83 -1.34
CA GLU A 36 2.55 -20.65 -1.27
C GLU A 36 1.96 -20.91 -2.65
N GLN A 37 1.18 -22.00 -2.77
CA GLN A 37 0.43 -22.27 -4.00
C GLN A 37 -0.77 -21.31 -4.15
N PRO A 38 -1.05 -20.80 -5.37
CA PRO A 38 -2.20 -19.94 -5.59
C PRO A 38 -3.52 -20.68 -5.31
N ILE A 39 -4.40 -20.07 -4.53
CA ILE A 39 -5.75 -20.59 -4.29
C ILE A 39 -6.73 -20.17 -5.40
N GLN A 40 -6.36 -19.15 -6.17
CA GLN A 40 -7.13 -18.68 -7.32
C GLN A 40 -6.21 -18.14 -8.42
N ILE A 41 -6.49 -18.52 -9.66
CA ILE A 41 -5.86 -17.97 -10.87
C ILE A 41 -6.93 -17.67 -11.91
N ASN A 42 -6.91 -16.46 -12.44
CA ASN A 42 -7.66 -16.06 -13.62
C ASN A 42 -6.68 -15.50 -14.64
N ARG A 43 -6.67 -16.06 -15.85
CA ARG A 43 -5.78 -15.62 -16.94
C ARG A 43 -6.57 -15.47 -18.24
N THR A 44 -6.31 -14.38 -18.94
CA THR A 44 -6.74 -14.16 -20.32
C THR A 44 -5.52 -13.75 -21.16
N VAL A 45 -5.72 -13.50 -22.45
CA VAL A 45 -4.66 -13.00 -23.33
C VAL A 45 -4.14 -11.62 -22.88
N SER A 46 -4.99 -10.80 -22.26
CA SER A 46 -4.68 -9.41 -21.90
C SER A 46 -4.71 -9.14 -20.39
N SER A 47 -4.83 -10.19 -19.56
CA SER A 47 -4.86 -10.04 -18.11
C SER A 47 -4.42 -11.28 -17.35
N PHE A 48 -3.93 -11.04 -16.14
CA PHE A 48 -3.65 -12.07 -15.14
C PHE A 48 -4.12 -11.56 -13.77
N SER A 49 -4.63 -12.46 -12.96
CA SER A 49 -4.97 -12.22 -11.56
C SER A 49 -4.76 -13.52 -10.80
N GLY A 50 -3.78 -13.54 -9.91
CA GLY A 50 -3.50 -14.67 -9.04
C GLY A 50 -3.59 -14.24 -7.58
N LEU A 51 -3.99 -15.17 -6.71
CA LEU A 51 -4.10 -14.94 -5.27
C LEU A 51 -3.57 -16.16 -4.52
N SER A 52 -2.61 -15.92 -3.62
CA SER A 52 -2.12 -16.88 -2.63
C SER A 52 -2.53 -16.42 -1.24
N LYS A 53 -2.88 -17.38 -0.38
CA LYS A 53 -3.26 -17.11 1.02
C LYS A 53 -2.11 -17.52 1.94
N LEU A 54 -1.70 -16.59 2.80
CA LEU A 54 -0.76 -16.83 3.90
C LEU A 54 -1.56 -17.04 5.19
N GLU A 55 -0.88 -17.23 6.31
CA GLU A 55 -1.53 -17.44 7.62
C GLU A 55 -2.41 -16.25 8.03
N THR A 56 -1.91 -15.02 7.88
CA THR A 56 -2.58 -13.78 8.33
C THR A 56 -2.90 -12.80 7.20
N SER A 57 -2.37 -13.02 6.00
CA SER A 57 -2.50 -12.11 4.87
C SER A 57 -2.80 -12.87 3.57
N ILE A 58 -3.13 -12.12 2.52
CA ILE A 58 -3.20 -12.59 1.15
C ILE A 58 -2.16 -11.84 0.32
N VAL A 59 -1.57 -12.55 -0.64
CA VAL A 59 -0.70 -11.97 -1.66
C VAL A 59 -1.41 -12.10 -3.00
N LYS A 60 -1.64 -10.96 -3.64
CA LYS A 60 -2.32 -10.87 -4.92
C LYS A 60 -1.37 -10.28 -5.96
N LEU A 61 -1.32 -10.90 -7.13
CA LEU A 61 -0.59 -10.38 -8.28
C LEU A 61 -1.57 -10.17 -9.44
N GLU A 62 -1.69 -8.93 -9.88
CA GLU A 62 -2.56 -8.56 -10.99
C GLU A 62 -1.75 -7.96 -12.12
N TRP A 63 -2.09 -8.33 -13.36
CA TRP A 63 -1.61 -7.66 -14.55
C TRP A 63 -2.79 -7.33 -15.46
N ARG A 64 -2.93 -6.05 -15.83
CA ARG A 64 -3.96 -5.56 -16.75
C ARG A 64 -3.43 -4.33 -17.49
N GLN A 65 -3.52 -4.33 -18.83
CA GLN A 65 -3.21 -3.17 -19.66
C GLN A 65 -1.84 -2.53 -19.36
N GLY A 66 -0.77 -3.34 -19.31
CA GLY A 66 0.58 -2.83 -19.06
C GLY A 66 0.84 -2.37 -17.62
N ARG A 67 -0.05 -2.69 -16.68
CA ARG A 67 0.15 -2.42 -15.25
C ARG A 67 0.20 -3.72 -14.48
N ILE A 68 1.22 -3.88 -13.64
CA ILE A 68 1.36 -4.99 -12.68
C ILE A 68 1.18 -4.41 -11.28
N ASP A 69 0.29 -5.00 -10.48
CA ASP A 69 0.12 -4.71 -9.06
C ASP A 69 0.44 -5.97 -8.25
N LEU A 70 1.45 -5.89 -7.38
CA LEU A 70 1.73 -6.86 -6.33
C LEU A 70 1.19 -6.28 -5.02
N ILE A 71 0.22 -6.94 -4.42
CA ILE A 71 -0.49 -6.47 -3.22
C ILE A 71 -0.36 -7.51 -2.13
N GLU A 72 0.08 -7.10 -0.95
CA GLU A 72 -0.13 -7.86 0.30
C GLU A 72 -1.16 -7.12 1.14
N SER A 73 -2.20 -7.80 1.59
CA SER A 73 -3.24 -7.22 2.45
C SER A 73 -3.80 -8.26 3.41
N ALA A 74 -4.50 -7.82 4.45
CA ALA A 74 -5.25 -8.75 5.29
C ALA A 74 -6.28 -9.55 4.48
N ASP A 75 -6.53 -10.80 4.88
CA ASP A 75 -7.50 -11.71 4.22
C ASP A 75 -8.96 -11.24 4.37
N ALA A 76 -9.23 -10.43 5.40
CA ALA A 76 -10.52 -9.75 5.57
C ALA A 76 -10.29 -8.31 6.06
N PRO A 77 -11.10 -7.34 5.59
CA PRO A 77 -10.89 -5.94 5.92
C PRO A 77 -11.46 -5.59 7.30
N ASN A 78 -10.89 -6.10 8.40
CA ASN A 78 -11.23 -5.66 9.76
C ASN A 78 -9.96 -5.19 10.51
N ILE A 79 -10.12 -4.42 11.59
CA ILE A 79 -8.98 -3.96 12.41
C ILE A 79 -8.22 -5.12 13.04
N GLU A 80 -8.88 -6.23 13.35
CA GLU A 80 -8.20 -7.38 13.95
C GLU A 80 -7.26 -8.07 12.95
N ASN A 81 -7.56 -7.97 11.65
CA ASN A 81 -6.78 -8.55 10.57
C ASN A 81 -5.97 -7.43 9.89
N ASN A 82 -4.71 -7.33 10.29
CA ASN A 82 -3.67 -6.60 9.59
C ASN A 82 -2.64 -7.61 9.08
N ILE A 83 -1.75 -7.14 8.20
CA ILE A 83 -0.63 -7.99 7.78
C ILE A 83 0.49 -8.03 8.83
N GLY A 84 0.53 -7.07 9.76
CA GLY A 84 1.46 -7.02 10.87
C GLY A 84 1.52 -5.67 11.58
N ASP A 85 2.35 -5.60 12.62
CA ASP A 85 2.76 -4.36 13.28
C ASP A 85 3.72 -3.57 12.38
N PHE A 86 3.76 -2.24 12.51
CA PHE A 86 4.71 -1.45 11.74
C PHE A 86 6.19 -1.79 12.05
N SER A 87 6.47 -2.35 13.22
CA SER A 87 7.81 -2.88 13.55
C SER A 87 8.28 -3.99 12.60
N THR A 88 7.36 -4.71 11.92
CA THR A 88 7.68 -5.74 10.92
C THR A 88 7.63 -5.20 9.49
N PHE A 89 7.38 -3.90 9.28
CA PHE A 89 7.22 -3.31 7.94
C PHE A 89 8.39 -3.59 6.99
N SER A 90 9.63 -3.45 7.49
CA SER A 90 10.82 -3.73 6.70
C SER A 90 10.92 -5.20 6.29
N GLU A 91 10.51 -6.13 7.15
CA GLU A 91 10.49 -7.56 6.85
C GLU A 91 9.47 -7.88 5.75
N HIS A 92 8.24 -7.33 5.84
CA HIS A 92 7.25 -7.48 4.76
C HIS A 92 7.75 -6.90 3.43
N CYS A 93 8.39 -5.72 3.47
CA CYS A 93 8.98 -5.13 2.27
C CYS A 93 10.07 -6.02 1.67
N GLU A 94 10.95 -6.59 2.49
CA GLU A 94 12.02 -7.46 2.02
C GLU A 94 11.47 -8.76 1.40
N GLN A 95 10.57 -9.43 2.14
CA GLN A 95 10.05 -10.74 1.75
C GLN A 95 9.09 -10.69 0.55
N ARG A 96 8.39 -9.57 0.33
CA ARG A 96 7.39 -9.44 -0.74
C ARG A 96 7.82 -8.45 -1.82
N ILE A 97 8.06 -7.20 -1.43
CA ILE A 97 8.27 -6.09 -2.36
C ILE A 97 9.64 -6.18 -3.03
N LEU A 98 10.71 -6.37 -2.26
CA LEU A 98 12.07 -6.44 -2.81
C LEU A 98 12.33 -7.78 -3.52
N LYS A 99 11.67 -8.85 -3.09
CA LYS A 99 11.70 -10.16 -3.75
C LYS A 99 11.19 -10.10 -5.19
N TYR A 100 10.24 -9.22 -5.51
CA TYR A 100 9.77 -8.99 -6.88
C TYR A 100 10.92 -8.74 -7.87
N PHE A 101 11.94 -7.97 -7.48
CA PHE A 101 13.06 -7.63 -8.36
C PHE A 101 14.11 -8.75 -8.50
N GLN A 102 13.84 -9.93 -7.94
CA GLN A 102 14.64 -11.15 -8.10
C GLN A 102 13.99 -12.12 -9.10
N MET A 103 12.80 -11.79 -9.60
CA MET A 103 12.04 -12.66 -10.49
C MET A 103 12.69 -12.77 -11.87
N GLU A 104 12.62 -13.97 -12.45
CA GLU A 104 13.08 -14.23 -13.81
C GLU A 104 12.30 -13.36 -14.81
N ASP A 105 13.01 -12.71 -15.73
CA ASP A 105 12.48 -11.75 -16.71
C ASP A 105 11.75 -10.55 -16.08
N CYS A 106 12.15 -10.11 -14.88
CA CYS A 106 11.62 -8.89 -14.27
C CYS A 106 11.81 -7.68 -15.23
N PRO A 107 10.72 -6.98 -15.61
CA PRO A 107 10.76 -5.97 -16.66
C PRO A 107 11.52 -4.71 -16.22
N LEU A 108 12.08 -4.02 -17.20
CA LEU A 108 12.57 -2.65 -17.01
C LEU A 108 11.39 -1.68 -17.09
N LEU A 109 11.24 -0.85 -16.07
CA LEU A 109 10.00 -0.12 -15.81
C LEU A 109 10.09 1.35 -16.23
N ASP A 110 8.95 1.87 -16.71
CA ASP A 110 8.78 3.28 -17.05
C ASP A 110 8.30 4.10 -15.86
N ARG A 111 7.62 3.45 -14.90
CA ARG A 111 7.14 4.05 -13.67
C ARG A 111 7.03 3.01 -12.56
N LEU A 112 7.41 3.43 -11.36
CA LEU A 112 7.30 2.69 -10.11
C LEU A 112 6.36 3.43 -9.15
N ALA A 113 5.54 2.69 -8.41
CA ALA A 113 4.82 3.24 -7.27
C ALA A 113 4.77 2.25 -6.10
N LEU A 114 4.88 2.80 -4.89
CA LEU A 114 4.70 2.10 -3.63
C LEU A 114 3.49 2.68 -2.92
N GLY A 115 2.46 1.86 -2.76
CA GLY A 115 1.31 2.11 -1.92
C GLY A 115 1.49 1.44 -0.56
N VAL A 116 1.28 2.16 0.52
CA VAL A 116 1.25 1.60 1.88
C VAL A 116 0.04 2.17 2.60
N VAL A 117 -0.67 1.34 3.34
CA VAL A 117 -1.75 1.82 4.21
C VAL A 117 -1.48 1.36 5.62
N LEU A 118 -1.39 2.33 6.53
CA LEU A 118 -1.27 2.13 7.96
C LEU A 118 -2.54 2.58 8.65
N TYR A 119 -2.87 1.97 9.77
CA TYR A 119 -3.91 2.49 10.65
C TYR A 119 -3.54 2.40 12.12
N LEU A 120 -4.19 3.24 12.91
CA LEU A 120 -4.06 3.31 14.35
C LEU A 120 -5.47 3.40 14.97
N PRO A 121 -5.93 2.37 15.71
CA PRO A 121 -7.23 2.42 16.38
C PRO A 121 -7.31 3.56 17.42
N VAL A 122 -8.48 4.18 17.52
CA VAL A 122 -8.78 5.24 18.49
C VAL A 122 -10.20 5.08 19.05
N GLY A 123 -10.38 5.42 20.33
CA GLY A 123 -11.67 5.31 21.00
C GLY A 123 -12.62 6.48 20.74
N SER A 124 -12.10 7.63 20.30
CA SER A 124 -12.91 8.79 19.95
C SER A 124 -12.22 9.71 18.94
N ASN A 125 -12.98 10.61 18.34
CA ASN A 125 -12.47 11.56 17.37
C ASN A 125 -11.49 12.55 18.04
N GLU A 126 -11.77 12.96 19.28
CA GLU A 126 -10.86 13.78 20.09
C GLU A 126 -9.53 13.06 20.36
N GLU A 127 -9.58 11.74 20.62
CA GLU A 127 -8.36 10.93 20.75
C GLU A 127 -7.57 10.91 19.43
N GLY A 128 -8.27 10.72 18.29
CA GLY A 128 -7.70 10.78 16.95
C GLY A 128 -7.00 12.11 16.66
N ILE A 129 -7.70 13.22 16.90
CA ILE A 129 -7.16 14.58 16.72
C ILE A 129 -5.93 14.76 17.61
N ARG A 130 -6.00 14.42 18.90
CA ARG A 130 -4.87 14.52 19.84
C ARG A 130 -3.66 13.73 19.38
N LYS A 131 -3.88 12.53 18.83
CA LYS A 131 -2.81 11.65 18.31
C LYS A 131 -2.19 12.18 17.02
N ILE A 132 -3.00 12.72 16.10
CA ILE A 132 -2.53 13.12 14.77
C ILE A 132 -1.97 14.55 14.70
N SER A 133 -2.47 15.46 15.53
CA SER A 133 -2.09 16.88 15.49
C SER A 133 -0.57 17.10 15.55
N PRO A 134 0.20 16.41 16.42
CA PRO A 134 1.65 16.57 16.48
C PRO A 134 2.38 16.12 15.21
N LEU A 135 1.74 15.31 14.35
CA LEU A 135 2.30 14.79 13.10
C LEU A 135 2.05 15.73 11.92
N LEU A 136 1.14 16.69 12.03
CA LEU A 136 0.65 17.52 10.92
C LEU A 136 0.97 19.00 11.12
N LYS A 137 2.23 19.39 10.87
CA LYS A 137 2.70 20.79 11.06
C LYS A 137 1.94 21.82 10.22
N SER A 138 1.38 21.42 9.07
CA SER A 138 0.71 22.34 8.14
C SER A 138 -0.77 22.54 8.46
N VAL A 139 -1.31 21.74 9.39
CA VAL A 139 -2.71 21.81 9.80
C VAL A 139 -2.81 22.55 11.13
N ILE A 140 -3.57 23.64 11.13
CA ILE A 140 -3.86 24.43 12.34
C ILE A 140 -5.34 24.30 12.70
N ASN A 141 -5.68 24.48 13.98
CA ASN A 141 -7.06 24.54 14.47
C ASN A 141 -7.91 23.30 14.10
N ILE A 142 -7.31 22.11 14.12
CA ILE A 142 -8.02 20.82 13.94
C ILE A 142 -8.98 20.53 15.11
N GLU A 143 -8.78 21.18 16.25
CA GLU A 143 -9.61 21.09 17.45
C GLU A 143 -11.09 21.35 17.10
N ASN A 144 -11.99 20.45 17.54
CA ASN A 144 -13.44 20.47 17.27
C ASN A 144 -13.88 20.06 15.85
N SER A 145 -13.00 19.52 15.01
CA SER A 145 -13.42 18.94 13.72
C SER A 145 -14.26 17.68 13.94
N GLU A 146 -15.44 17.55 13.34
CA GLU A 146 -16.27 16.33 13.42
C GLU A 146 -15.81 15.22 12.47
N ASP A 147 -15.24 15.61 11.34
CA ASP A 147 -14.60 14.74 10.33
C ASP A 147 -13.24 15.34 10.00
N PHE A 148 -12.25 14.48 9.76
CA PHE A 148 -10.90 14.91 9.44
C PHE A 148 -10.33 14.12 8.27
N LYS A 149 -9.97 14.86 7.22
CA LYS A 149 -9.18 14.37 6.10
C LYS A 149 -8.18 15.42 5.66
N PHE A 150 -6.90 15.07 5.71
CA PHE A 150 -5.82 15.88 5.20
C PHE A 150 -5.05 15.11 4.14
N ARG A 151 -4.87 15.72 2.96
CA ARG A 151 -4.14 15.12 1.85
C ARG A 151 -3.16 16.13 1.26
N ILE A 152 -1.93 15.69 1.06
CA ILE A 152 -0.87 16.51 0.50
C ILE A 152 -0.10 15.74 -0.56
N ASN A 153 0.24 16.40 -1.66
CA ASN A 153 1.23 15.91 -2.61
C ASN A 153 2.49 16.76 -2.48
N TRP A 154 3.61 16.13 -2.12
CA TRP A 154 4.89 16.81 -1.98
C TRP A 154 5.92 16.25 -2.97
N PRO A 155 5.92 16.69 -4.24
CA PRO A 155 6.92 16.24 -5.20
C PRO A 155 8.32 16.67 -4.77
N VAL A 156 9.31 15.80 -4.93
CA VAL A 156 10.72 16.08 -4.65
C VAL A 156 11.59 15.56 -5.78
N GLN A 157 12.67 16.29 -6.07
CA GLN A 157 13.72 15.83 -6.96
C GLN A 157 14.67 14.96 -6.13
N SER A 158 14.69 13.65 -6.36
CA SER A 158 15.59 12.75 -5.62
C SER A 158 17.00 12.78 -6.22
N GLU A 159 18.02 12.63 -5.38
CA GLU A 159 19.41 12.47 -5.84
C GLU A 159 19.68 11.06 -6.39
N ILE A 160 18.81 10.08 -6.08
CA ILE A 160 18.95 8.69 -6.52
C ILE A 160 18.59 8.51 -7.98
N ALA A 161 19.09 7.42 -8.58
CA ALA A 161 18.76 7.00 -9.93
C ALA A 161 18.80 8.13 -10.98
N GLY A 162 19.74 9.07 -10.81
CA GLY A 162 20.00 10.20 -11.70
C GLY A 162 18.93 11.29 -11.71
N GLY A 163 18.43 11.70 -10.54
CA GLY A 163 17.56 12.87 -10.49
C GLY A 163 16.10 12.54 -10.75
N ILE A 164 15.56 11.42 -10.26
CA ILE A 164 14.16 11.11 -10.55
C ILE A 164 13.25 11.96 -9.67
N LYS A 165 12.23 12.57 -10.28
CA LYS A 165 11.15 13.22 -9.55
C LYS A 165 10.26 12.16 -8.90
N ILE A 166 10.10 12.26 -7.59
CA ILE A 166 9.22 11.41 -6.78
C ILE A 166 8.02 12.22 -6.33
N ASN A 167 6.82 11.77 -6.71
CA ASN A 167 5.56 12.26 -6.18
C ASN A 167 5.27 11.55 -4.86
N ARG A 168 5.08 12.33 -3.79
CA ARG A 168 4.82 11.83 -2.43
C ARG A 168 3.42 12.25 -2.02
N LEU A 169 2.43 11.44 -2.40
CA LEU A 169 1.04 11.70 -2.05
C LEU A 169 0.73 10.98 -0.74
N LEU A 170 0.33 11.75 0.26
CA LEU A 170 -0.02 11.25 1.59
C LEU A 170 -1.44 11.66 1.93
N SER A 171 -2.18 10.78 2.60
CA SER A 171 -3.51 11.08 3.14
C SER A 171 -3.61 10.60 4.58
N TRP A 172 -3.98 11.49 5.47
CA TRP A 172 -4.38 11.19 6.84
C TRP A 172 -5.88 11.37 6.97
N THR A 173 -6.57 10.37 7.52
CA THR A 173 -8.02 10.42 7.74
C THR A 173 -8.32 9.93 9.15
N ILE A 174 -9.26 10.57 9.84
CA ILE A 174 -9.91 10.00 11.03
C ILE A 174 -11.28 9.55 10.59
N GLY A 175 -11.58 8.26 10.66
CA GLY A 175 -12.83 7.75 10.12
C GLY A 175 -13.22 6.38 10.67
N GLN A 176 -14.49 6.05 10.53
CA GLN A 176 -15.04 4.75 10.90
C GLN A 176 -14.93 3.78 9.72
N VAL A 177 -14.45 2.57 9.98
CA VAL A 177 -14.51 1.48 9.00
C VAL A 177 -15.70 0.59 9.34
N GLN A 178 -16.59 0.39 8.37
CA GLN A 178 -17.73 -0.50 8.50
C GLN A 178 -17.70 -1.54 7.37
N ILE A 179 -17.63 -2.82 7.75
CA ILE A 179 -17.75 -3.93 6.82
C ILE A 179 -19.22 -4.26 6.67
N LEU A 180 -19.71 -4.23 5.43
CA LEU A 180 -21.05 -4.69 5.09
C LEU A 180 -20.94 -6.04 4.40
N GLN A 181 -21.37 -7.10 5.09
CA GLN A 181 -21.48 -8.42 4.46
C GLN A 181 -22.80 -8.48 3.69
N ILE A 182 -22.72 -8.41 2.37
CA ILE A 182 -23.85 -8.61 1.47
C ILE A 182 -23.88 -10.10 1.13
N ASN A 183 -24.85 -10.83 1.66
CA ASN A 183 -25.12 -12.17 1.15
C ASN A 183 -25.81 -11.99 -0.22
N VAL A 184 -25.83 -12.97 -1.11
CA VAL A 184 -26.66 -12.84 -2.34
C VAL A 184 -27.44 -14.14 -2.48
N GLN A 185 -28.50 -14.27 -1.69
CA GLN A 185 -29.54 -15.26 -1.93
C GLN A 185 -30.63 -14.67 -2.84
N ALA A 186 -30.96 -15.39 -3.91
CA ALA A 186 -31.82 -14.93 -4.98
C ALA A 186 -33.20 -14.47 -4.49
N GLY A 187 -33.51 -13.17 -4.67
CA GLY A 187 -34.88 -12.65 -4.73
C GLY A 187 -35.49 -12.04 -3.46
N ILE A 188 -34.79 -11.99 -2.32
CA ILE A 188 -35.32 -11.39 -1.08
C ILE A 188 -34.49 -10.16 -0.69
N ALA A 189 -35.15 -9.04 -0.41
CA ALA A 189 -34.51 -7.84 0.13
C ALA A 189 -33.75 -8.19 1.41
N GLN A 190 -32.43 -8.00 1.39
CA GLN A 190 -31.59 -8.46 2.48
C GLN A 190 -31.44 -7.44 3.59
N LYS A 191 -31.51 -7.94 4.82
CA LYS A 191 -31.11 -7.20 6.00
C LYS A 191 -29.59 -7.16 6.04
N ILE A 192 -29.01 -6.01 5.73
CA ILE A 192 -27.58 -5.74 5.94
C ILE A 192 -27.37 -5.68 7.45
N LEU A 193 -26.76 -6.71 8.02
CA LEU A 193 -26.34 -6.69 9.42
C LEU A 193 -24.86 -6.27 9.45
N PRO A 194 -24.49 -5.23 10.23
CA PRO A 194 -23.09 -4.99 10.55
C PRO A 194 -22.56 -6.24 11.25
N SER A 195 -21.52 -6.85 10.70
CA SER A 195 -20.89 -8.02 11.32
C SER A 195 -20.04 -7.63 12.54
N ILE A 196 -19.56 -6.39 12.59
CA ILE A 196 -18.68 -5.83 13.62
C ILE A 196 -19.10 -4.38 13.86
N PRO A 197 -19.10 -3.87 15.12
CA PRO A 197 -19.28 -2.45 15.39
C PRO A 197 -18.28 -1.60 14.59
N PRO A 198 -18.68 -0.43 14.06
CA PRO A 198 -17.74 0.45 13.39
C PRO A 198 -16.69 0.90 14.39
N GLU A 199 -15.43 0.67 14.05
CA GLU A 199 -14.30 1.13 14.84
C GLU A 199 -13.72 2.40 14.23
N LEU A 200 -13.41 3.37 15.10
CA LEU A 200 -12.80 4.62 14.69
C LEU A 200 -11.29 4.45 14.62
N GLN A 201 -10.69 4.92 13.55
CA GLN A 201 -9.25 4.81 13.33
C GLN A 201 -8.66 6.05 12.68
N ILE A 202 -7.38 6.25 12.93
CA ILE A 202 -6.54 7.10 12.09
C ILE A 202 -6.01 6.22 10.96
N ARG A 203 -6.22 6.61 9.71
CA ARG A 203 -5.68 5.93 8.53
C ARG A 203 -4.65 6.83 7.86
N LEU A 204 -3.46 6.29 7.60
CA LEU A 204 -2.37 6.93 6.88
C LEU A 204 -2.09 6.17 5.59
N GLU A 205 -2.39 6.81 4.47
CA GLU A 205 -2.21 6.25 3.13
C GLU A 205 -1.01 6.92 2.45
N PHE A 206 -0.11 6.09 1.96
CA PHE A 206 1.02 6.44 1.14
C PHE A 206 0.73 6.05 -0.30
N ASP A 207 0.90 6.99 -1.23
CA ASP A 207 0.91 6.75 -2.67
C ASP A 207 2.15 7.43 -3.25
N LEU A 208 3.28 6.75 -3.11
CA LEU A 208 4.58 7.24 -3.53
C LEU A 208 4.87 6.74 -4.93
N SER A 209 5.24 7.60 -5.87
CA SER A 209 5.56 7.15 -7.23
C SER A 209 6.64 7.98 -7.90
N THR A 210 7.36 7.36 -8.83
CA THR A 210 8.17 8.11 -9.80
C THR A 210 7.25 8.88 -10.74
N ASP A 211 7.84 9.81 -11.50
CA ASP A 211 7.09 10.53 -12.54
C ASP A 211 6.42 9.59 -13.55
N GLN A 212 5.36 10.07 -14.22
CA GLN A 212 4.52 9.26 -15.11
C GLN A 212 5.28 8.68 -16.30
N LYS A 213 6.31 9.39 -16.76
CA LYS A 213 7.12 9.00 -17.90
C LYS A 213 8.56 9.37 -17.62
N LEU A 214 9.36 8.36 -17.30
CA LEU A 214 10.81 8.54 -17.27
C LEU A 214 11.32 8.64 -18.72
N ASP A 215 12.26 9.54 -18.97
CA ASP A 215 12.93 9.67 -20.28
C ASP A 215 13.84 8.46 -20.59
N ARG A 216 13.99 7.56 -19.62
CA ARG A 216 14.79 6.33 -19.72
C ARG A 216 14.18 5.23 -18.86
N LYS A 217 14.45 3.98 -19.24
CA LYS A 217 14.16 2.81 -18.40
C LYS A 217 15.17 2.69 -17.27
N LEU A 218 14.71 2.33 -16.09
CA LEU A 218 15.58 2.06 -14.94
C LEU A 218 16.09 0.63 -15.00
N SER A 219 17.40 0.45 -14.79
CA SER A 219 17.97 -0.87 -14.53
C SER A 219 17.36 -1.48 -13.25
N LEU A 220 17.43 -2.80 -13.10
CA LEU A 220 16.88 -3.47 -11.91
C LEU A 220 17.48 -2.94 -10.60
N ASP A 221 18.78 -2.64 -10.57
CA ASP A 221 19.44 -2.08 -9.38
C ASP A 221 18.92 -0.67 -9.06
N GLN A 222 18.72 0.17 -10.08
CA GLN A 222 18.10 1.49 -9.89
C GLN A 222 16.65 1.39 -9.44
N GLN A 223 15.88 0.40 -9.91
CA GLN A 223 14.51 0.18 -9.44
C GLN A 223 14.50 -0.21 -7.96
N LYS A 224 15.40 -1.11 -7.53
CA LYS A 224 15.58 -1.48 -6.12
C LYS A 224 16.00 -0.27 -5.27
N GLU A 225 16.93 0.54 -5.76
CA GLU A 225 17.37 1.78 -5.11
C GLU A 225 16.21 2.74 -4.90
N VAL A 226 15.39 2.97 -5.94
CA VAL A 226 14.18 3.79 -5.85
C VAL A 226 13.21 3.24 -4.82
N VAL A 227 12.90 1.94 -4.84
CA VAL A 227 11.95 1.34 -3.90
C VAL A 227 12.45 1.41 -2.46
N ASN A 228 13.73 1.18 -2.21
CA ASN A 228 14.33 1.36 -0.89
C ASN A 228 14.21 2.81 -0.41
N TYR A 229 14.37 3.78 -1.30
CA TYR A 229 14.12 5.19 -0.97
C TYR A 229 12.63 5.46 -0.65
N LEU A 230 11.69 4.85 -1.37
CA LEU A 230 10.26 4.96 -1.05
C LEU A 230 9.94 4.33 0.33
N ILE A 231 10.55 3.20 0.66
CA ILE A 231 10.43 2.53 1.97
C ILE A 231 10.97 3.43 3.09
N ASP A 232 12.12 4.09 2.88
CA ASP A 232 12.69 5.05 3.83
C ASP A 232 11.75 6.24 4.08
N ILE A 233 11.10 6.77 3.03
CA ILE A 233 10.07 7.82 3.20
C ILE A 233 8.92 7.32 4.09
N VAL A 234 8.44 6.10 3.89
CA VAL A 234 7.36 5.51 4.71
C VAL A 234 7.78 5.45 6.18
N ASN A 235 8.98 4.95 6.48
CA ASN A 235 9.53 4.89 7.83
C ASN A 235 9.58 6.27 8.51
N LYS A 236 10.16 7.26 7.83
CA LYS A 236 10.30 8.62 8.38
C LYS A 236 8.96 9.29 8.65
N VAL A 237 7.99 9.12 7.76
CA VAL A 237 6.65 9.73 7.89
C VAL A 237 5.80 8.99 8.92
N ALA A 238 5.89 7.66 9.05
CA ALA A 238 5.19 6.92 10.09
C ALA A 238 5.62 7.36 11.50
N GLU A 239 6.91 7.65 11.69
CA GLU A 239 7.50 8.11 12.96
C GLU A 239 7.19 9.59 13.25
N SER A 240 7.37 10.45 12.25
CA SER A 240 7.43 11.91 12.45
C SER A 240 6.40 12.70 11.64
N GLY A 241 5.48 12.04 10.93
CA GLY A 241 4.44 12.70 10.13
C GLY A 241 5.03 13.58 9.01
N GLU A 242 4.47 14.77 8.86
CA GLU A 242 4.92 15.77 7.88
C GLU A 242 6.37 16.26 8.08
N TYR A 243 6.96 16.03 9.26
CA TYR A 243 8.37 16.37 9.49
C TYR A 243 9.31 15.41 8.72
N GLY A 244 8.89 14.16 8.53
CA GLY A 244 9.63 13.14 7.78
C GLY A 244 9.71 13.42 6.27
N LEU A 245 8.94 14.37 5.76
CA LEU A 245 8.97 14.80 4.35
C LEU A 245 10.10 15.77 4.00
N LYS A 246 10.83 16.29 5.00
CA LYS A 246 11.92 17.27 4.80
C LYS A 246 13.23 16.68 4.27
N VAL A 247 13.22 15.43 3.84
CA VAL A 247 14.32 14.79 3.12
C VAL A 247 14.28 15.21 1.66
#